data_AF-A0A9E4B5G9-F1
#
_entry.id   AF-A0A9E4B5G9-F1
#
_cell.length_a   1.000
_cell.length_b   1.000
_cell.length_c   1.000
_cell.angle_alpha   90.00
_cell.angle_beta   90.00
_cell.angle_gamma   90.00
#
_symmetry.space_group_name_H-M   'P 1'
#
loop_
_entity.id
_entity.type
_entity.pdbx_description
1 polymer ?
#
loop_
_entity_poly.entity_id
_entity_poly.type
_entity_poly.pdbx_seq_one_letter_code
_entity_poly.pdbx_strand_id
1 'polypeptide(L)' 'MATKIGLVSDTHIPESRKELWPQVYEAFQGVDCIFHGGDIHDVALLDTFEQIAPIYCARGNG' A
#
# COMPACT_ATOMS: atom_id res chain seq x y z
N MET A 1 21.48 1.69 11.48
CA MET A 1 20.64 2.16 10.35
C MET A 1 19.24 2.38 10.90
N ALA A 2 18.56 3.46 10.52
CA ALA A 2 17.17 3.68 10.89
C ALA A 2 16.25 2.94 9.90
N THR A 3 15.16 2.34 10.39
CA THR A 3 14.14 1.72 9.54
C THR A 3 13.30 2.79 8.86
N LYS A 4 13.13 2.69 7.54
CA LYS A 4 12.27 3.56 6.73
C LYS A 4 10.99 2.80 6.37
N ILE A 5 9.84 3.33 6.79
CA ILE A 5 8.53 2.68 6.61
C ILE A 5 7.69 3.51 5.63
N GLY A 6 7.14 2.87 4.60
CA GLY A 6 6.10 3.45 3.76
C GLY A 6 4.73 3.32 4.43
N LEU A 7 3.92 4.38 4.43
CA LEU A 7 2.58 4.38 5.03
C LEU A 7 1.55 4.87 4.01
N VAL A 8 0.50 4.09 3.81
CA VAL A 8 -0.67 4.42 2.98
C VAL A 8 -1.93 3.87 3.64
N SER A 9 -3.11 4.38 3.30
CA SER A 9 -4.39 3.90 3.80
C SER A 9 -5.50 4.26 2.82
N ASP A 10 -6.70 3.71 3.03
CA ASP A 10 -7.93 4.18 2.39
C ASP A 10 -7.83 4.22 0.87
N THR A 11 -7.16 3.23 0.29
CA THR A 11 -6.90 3.20 -1.15
C THR A 11 -8.17 2.96 -1.96
N HIS A 12 -9.13 2.19 -1.42
CA HIS A 12 -10.46 1.97 -2.01
C HIS A 12 -10.41 1.61 -3.52
N ILE A 13 -9.36 0.92 -3.98
CA ILE A 13 -9.22 0.48 -5.37
C ILE A 13 -10.05 -0.80 -5.56
N PRO A 14 -10.90 -0.90 -6.61
CA PRO A 14 -11.03 0.01 -7.74
C PRO A 14 -12.14 1.08 -7.64
N GLU A 15 -12.85 1.18 -6.51
CA GLU A 15 -13.99 2.10 -6.34
C GLU A 15 -13.61 3.58 -6.48
N SER A 16 -12.58 4.02 -5.77
CA SER A 16 -12.09 5.40 -5.85
C SER A 16 -11.47 5.71 -7.21
N ARG A 17 -10.87 4.69 -7.85
CA ARG A 17 -10.25 4.75 -9.18
C ARG A 17 -9.75 3.39 -9.60
N LYS A 18 -9.48 3.22 -10.90
CA LYS A 18 -8.94 1.97 -11.46
C LYS A 18 -7.64 1.48 -10.78
N GLU A 19 -6.68 2.38 -10.56
CA GLU A 19 -5.33 2.09 -10.04
C GLU A 19 -4.80 3.32 -9.29
N LEU A 20 -3.87 3.15 -8.34
CA LEU A 20 -3.19 4.27 -7.65
C LEU A 20 -2.32 5.12 -8.59
N TRP A 21 -1.92 6.29 -8.12
CA TRP A 21 -0.95 7.14 -8.82
C TRP A 21 0.41 6.44 -8.84
N PRO A 22 1.12 6.40 -9.99
CA PRO A 22 2.47 5.83 -10.07
C PRO A 22 3.44 6.36 -9.01
N GLN A 23 3.29 7.63 -8.65
CA GLN A 23 4.07 8.33 -7.64
C GLN A 23 3.99 7.68 -6.24
N VAL A 24 2.92 6.96 -5.92
CA VAL A 24 2.81 6.21 -4.64
C VAL A 24 3.85 5.09 -4.61
N TYR A 25 4.00 4.35 -5.71
CA TYR A 25 4.97 3.27 -5.83
C TYR A 25 6.41 3.78 -5.90
N GLU A 26 6.62 4.92 -6.55
CA GLU A 26 7.92 5.60 -6.60
C GLU A 26 8.35 6.07 -5.19
N ALA A 27 7.42 6.63 -4.41
CA ALA A 27 7.69 7.08 -3.04
C ALA A 27 8.10 5.94 -2.10
N PHE A 28 7.65 4.72 -2.39
CA PHE A 28 7.97 3.52 -1.60
C PHE A 28 9.23 2.80 -2.05
N GLN A 29 9.94 3.28 -3.08
CA GLN A 29 11.23 2.69 -3.44
C GLN A 29 12.24 2.82 -2.30
N GLY A 30 12.87 1.70 -1.95
CA GLY A 30 13.90 1.59 -0.91
C GLY A 30 13.38 1.75 0.52
N VAL A 31 12.08 1.58 0.79
CA VAL A 31 11.57 1.39 2.15
C VAL A 31 11.84 -0.04 2.62
N ASP A 32 12.00 -0.24 3.93
CA ASP A 32 12.22 -1.57 4.51
C ASP A 32 10.92 -2.38 4.58
N CYS A 33 9.77 -1.70 4.74
CA CYS A 33 8.44 -2.27 4.70
C CYS A 33 7.37 -1.22 4.40
N ILE A 34 6.17 -1.68 4.06
CA ILE A 34 4.98 -0.86 3.82
C ILE A 34 3.89 -1.25 4.83
N PHE A 35 3.27 -0.25 5.46
CA PHE A 35 2.06 -0.43 6.25
C PHE A 35 0.87 0.17 5.50
N HIS A 36 -0.19 -0.62 5.39
CA HIS A 36 -1.48 -0.20 4.87
C HIS A 36 -2.50 -0.08 6.01
N GLY A 37 -3.08 1.11 6.19
CA GLY A 37 -3.97 1.44 7.31
C GLY A 37 -5.33 0.75 7.30
N GLY A 38 -5.74 0.19 6.16
CA GLY A 38 -7.00 -0.54 5.99
C GLY A 38 -7.81 0.01 4.82
N ASP A 39 -9.04 -0.48 4.66
CA ASP A 39 -9.97 -0.05 3.61
C ASP A 39 -9.45 -0.29 2.18
N ILE A 40 -8.95 -1.53 1.98
CA ILE A 40 -8.65 -2.11 0.67
C ILE A 40 -9.89 -2.85 0.17
N HIS A 41 -10.36 -2.53 -1.03
CA HIS A 41 -11.51 -3.20 -1.65
C HIS A 41 -11.10 -4.37 -2.54
N ASP A 42 -9.91 -4.32 -3.13
CA ASP A 42 -9.31 -5.41 -3.91
C ASP A 42 -7.94 -5.79 -3.34
N VAL A 43 -7.83 -7.02 -2.84
CA VAL A 43 -6.59 -7.56 -2.25
C VAL A 43 -5.45 -7.66 -3.27
N ALA A 44 -5.72 -7.67 -4.57
CA ALA A 44 -4.68 -7.65 -5.61
C ALA A 44 -3.80 -6.38 -5.54
N LEU A 45 -4.28 -5.33 -4.88
CA LEU A 45 -3.46 -4.16 -4.60
C LEU A 45 -2.27 -4.48 -3.66
N LEU A 46 -2.45 -5.41 -2.72
CA LEU A 46 -1.38 -5.85 -1.82
C LEU A 46 -0.28 -6.56 -2.58
N ASP A 47 -0.63 -7.39 -3.56
CA ASP A 47 0.35 -8.07 -4.42
C ASP A 47 1.24 -7.05 -5.17
N THR A 48 0.65 -5.90 -5.55
CA THR A 48 1.39 -4.82 -6.22
C THR A 48 2.38 -4.14 -5.27
N PHE A 49 2.00 -3.92 -4.01
CA PHE A 49 2.92 -3.36 -3.02
C PHE A 49 4.00 -4.35 -2.57
N GLU A 50 3.69 -5.64 -2.51
CA GLU A 50 4.62 -6.70 -2.12
C GLU A 50 5.80 -6.83 -3.10
N GLN A 51 5.61 -6.42 -4.36
CA GLN A 51 6.70 -6.31 -5.34
C GLN A 51 7.76 -5.24 -4.98
N ILE A 52 7.43 -4.29 -4.10
CA ILE A 52 8.31 -3.19 -3.71
C ILE A 52 9.03 -3.53 -2.39
N ALA A 53 8.27 -3.93 -1.38
CA ALA A 53 8.78 -4.27 -0.05
C ALA A 53 7.73 -5.10 0.72
N PRO A 54 8.12 -5.81 1.80
CA PRO A 54 7.16 -6.52 2.65
C PRO A 54 6.02 -5.60 3.11
N ILE A 55 4.77 -6.03 2.90
CA ILE A 55 3.58 -5.26 3.25
C ILE A 55 2.82 -5.87 4.43
N TYR A 56 2.33 -5.00 5.31
CA TYR A 56 1.44 -5.35 6.41
C TYR A 56 0.19 -4.50 6.31
N CYS A 57 -0.97 -5.14 6.31
CA CYS A 57 -2.24 -4.44 6.17
C CYS A 57 -3.11 -4.68 7.39
N ALA A 58 -3.67 -3.60 7.94
CA ALA A 58 -4.77 -3.70 8.90
C ALA A 58 -6.07 -4.03 8.16
N ARG A 59 -7.00 -4.71 8.84
CA ARG A 59 -8.37 -4.83 8.35
C ARG A 59 -9.05 -3.47 8.52
N GLY A 60 -9.68 -3.01 7.44
CA GLY A 60 -10.51 -1.80 7.40
C GLY A 60 -11.82 -1.89 8.19
N ASN A 61 -12.67 -0.87 8.03
CA ASN A 61 -13.97 -0.76 8.71
C ASN A 61 -15.12 -1.53 8.02
N GLY A 62 -14.81 -2.35 7.00
CA GLY A 62 -15.74 -3.25 6.30
C GLY A 62 -16.13 -4.53 7.06
#